data_AF-A0A931YCV3-F1
#
_entry.id   AF-A0A931YCV3-F1
#
_cell.length_a   1.000
_cell.length_b   1.000
_cell.length_c   1.000
_cell.angle_alpha   90.00
_cell.angle_beta   90.00
_cell.angle_gamma   90.00
#
_symmetry.space_group_name_H-M   'P 1'
#
loop_
_entity.id
_entity.type
_entity.pdbx_description
1 polymer ?
#
loop_
_entity_poly.entity_id
_entity_poly.type
_entity_poly.pdbx_seq_one_letter_code
_entity_poly.pdbx_strand_id
1 'polypeptide(L)'
;MSGLSFRNLGETLDINASTVYRKIKPLLEEMPHCADLSRGNDKHYSGILLLDGKYTHVKGYNDKIPVIYGIDYLTHDIVHFVLSKGENYQTSLSFFQSLRLLGYPLKALVCDDNQNFQLACSRVYPKSVIQICHNHYKENIRRQLFVRSDSTYRPFMYEIEQLFSRRRSIAEFFSIIRKILLKYGNDPKCQGVIIDIEKRKNVLLAYMLDKHIPRTTNLIECFNSHLEGRLKSVKGFESIGHARLWFNAYFIRRRLKPFTDCTGQFKKLNGKCSLETVIQNETKFQTLKQKFR
;
A
#
# COMPACT_ATOMS: atom_id res chain seq x y z
N MET A 1 -12.05 -15.91 -11.92
CA MET A 1 -11.03 -16.35 -10.93
C MET A 1 -11.30 -15.78 -9.54
N SER A 2 -12.00 -16.49 -8.65
CA SER A 2 -12.37 -16.03 -7.29
C SER A 2 -11.22 -15.98 -6.27
N GLY A 3 -9.97 -16.23 -6.69
CA GLY A 3 -8.80 -16.36 -5.80
C GLY A 3 -8.77 -17.70 -5.05
N LEU A 4 -9.48 -18.71 -5.56
CA LEU A 4 -9.44 -20.08 -5.06
C LEU A 4 -8.10 -20.75 -5.44
N SER A 5 -7.67 -21.71 -4.63
CA SER A 5 -6.58 -22.61 -5.00
C SER A 5 -7.01 -23.49 -6.19
N PHE A 6 -6.05 -23.98 -6.98
CA PHE A 6 -6.36 -24.91 -8.07
C PHE A 6 -6.98 -26.21 -7.56
N ARG A 7 -6.68 -26.60 -6.31
CA ARG A 7 -7.29 -27.74 -5.64
C ARG A 7 -8.78 -27.52 -5.40
N ASN A 8 -9.15 -26.42 -4.76
CA ASN A 8 -10.55 -26.11 -4.48
C ASN A 8 -11.34 -25.93 -5.78
N LEU A 9 -10.73 -25.32 -6.80
CA LEU A 9 -11.36 -25.19 -8.11
C LEU A 9 -11.51 -26.55 -8.81
N GLY A 10 -10.56 -27.46 -8.62
CA GLY A 10 -10.65 -28.83 -9.10
C GLY A 10 -11.77 -29.61 -8.43
N GLU A 11 -11.89 -29.51 -7.11
CA GLU A 11 -12.99 -30.10 -6.33
C GLU A 11 -14.36 -29.56 -6.77
N THR A 12 -14.45 -28.26 -7.09
CA THR A 12 -15.71 -27.64 -7.58
C THR A 12 -16.09 -28.11 -8.99
N LEU A 13 -15.09 -28.37 -9.83
CA LEU A 13 -15.28 -28.72 -11.25
C LEU A 13 -15.14 -30.23 -11.51
N ASP A 14 -15.02 -31.04 -10.46
CA ASP A 14 -14.75 -32.48 -10.49
C ASP A 14 -13.58 -32.86 -11.43
N ILE A 15 -12.49 -32.10 -11.36
CA ILE A 15 -11.27 -32.35 -12.15
C ILE A 15 -10.01 -32.19 -11.30
N ASN A 16 -8.95 -32.90 -11.67
CA ASN A 16 -7.67 -32.81 -10.96
C ASN A 16 -7.08 -31.38 -11.00
N ALA A 17 -6.46 -30.96 -9.90
CA ALA A 17 -5.84 -29.64 -9.76
C ALA A 17 -4.78 -29.35 -10.85
N SER A 18 -4.05 -30.39 -11.30
CA SER A 18 -3.10 -30.30 -12.40
C SER A 18 -3.79 -29.98 -13.73
N THR A 19 -4.96 -30.58 -13.99
CA THR A 19 -5.78 -30.28 -15.17
C THR A 19 -6.32 -28.85 -15.12
N VAL A 20 -6.79 -28.40 -13.95
CA VAL A 20 -7.20 -27.00 -13.73
C VAL A 20 -6.07 -26.05 -14.07
N TYR A 21 -4.88 -26.28 -13.51
CA TYR A 21 -3.70 -25.46 -13.77
C TYR A 21 -3.35 -25.43 -15.27
N ARG A 22 -3.31 -26.58 -15.94
CA ARG A 22 -3.02 -26.66 -17.38
C ARG A 22 -4.02 -25.88 -18.24
N LYS A 23 -5.30 -25.85 -17.84
CA LYS A 23 -6.34 -25.06 -18.52
C LYS A 23 -6.22 -23.56 -18.24
N ILE A 24 -5.83 -23.17 -17.03
CA ILE A 24 -5.81 -21.77 -16.59
C ILE A 24 -4.49 -21.06 -16.95
N LYS A 25 -3.37 -21.79 -16.99
CA LYS A 25 -2.05 -21.21 -17.24
C LYS A 25 -1.99 -20.40 -18.55
N PRO A 26 -2.46 -20.92 -19.72
CA PRO A 26 -2.44 -20.14 -20.95
C PRO A 26 -3.26 -18.85 -20.83
N LEU A 27 -4.43 -18.92 -20.17
CA LEU A 27 -5.27 -17.76 -19.91
C LEU A 27 -4.56 -16.71 -19.05
N LEU A 28 -3.80 -17.13 -18.03
CA LEU A 28 -3.00 -16.22 -17.19
C LEU A 28 -1.85 -15.58 -17.96
N GLU A 29 -1.23 -16.31 -18.90
CA GLU A 29 -0.12 -15.83 -19.73
C GLU A 29 -0.57 -14.85 -20.81
N GLU A 30 -1.79 -14.99 -21.33
CA GLU A 30 -2.42 -14.06 -22.29
C GLU A 30 -2.95 -12.77 -21.63
N MET A 31 -3.01 -12.71 -20.30
CA MET A 31 -3.48 -11.52 -19.61
C MET A 31 -2.52 -10.34 -19.79
N PRO A 32 -3.04 -9.10 -19.97
CA PRO A 32 -2.18 -7.93 -19.95
C PRO A 32 -1.46 -7.82 -18.60
N HIS A 33 -0.29 -7.21 -18.58
CA HIS A 33 0.34 -6.91 -17.30
C HIS A 33 -0.44 -5.79 -16.61
N CYS A 34 -0.56 -5.84 -15.28
CA CYS A 34 -1.26 -4.83 -14.48
C CYS A 34 -0.72 -3.42 -14.77
N ALA A 35 0.59 -3.29 -14.98
CA ALA A 35 1.24 -2.04 -15.36
C ALA A 35 0.71 -1.47 -16.70
N ASP A 36 0.41 -2.32 -17.68
CA ASP A 36 -0.07 -1.91 -19.01
C ASP A 36 -1.51 -1.37 -18.98
N LEU A 37 -2.25 -1.67 -17.90
CA LEU A 37 -3.57 -1.09 -17.66
C LEU A 37 -3.49 0.30 -17.05
N SER A 38 -2.35 0.68 -16.47
CA SER A 38 -2.14 2.00 -15.86
C SER A 38 -1.46 2.99 -16.81
N ARG A 39 -0.72 2.48 -17.81
CA ARG A 39 -0.01 3.29 -18.80
C ARG A 39 -0.99 4.19 -19.57
N GLY A 40 -0.66 5.48 -19.65
CA GLY A 40 -1.42 6.48 -20.43
C GLY A 40 -2.69 7.00 -19.73
N ASN A 41 -2.91 6.65 -18.46
CA ASN A 41 -4.05 7.13 -17.66
C ASN A 41 -3.64 8.23 -16.66
N ASP A 42 -2.52 8.90 -16.91
CA ASP A 42 -1.89 9.88 -16.01
C ASP A 42 -2.86 10.97 -15.53
N LYS A 43 -3.70 11.50 -16.44
CA LYS A 43 -4.64 12.59 -16.13
C LYS A 43 -5.75 12.21 -15.15
N HIS A 44 -6.01 10.92 -14.92
CA HIS A 44 -7.09 10.45 -14.06
C HIS A 44 -6.62 10.00 -12.68
N TYR A 45 -5.31 9.85 -12.49
CA TYR A 45 -4.73 9.55 -11.19
C TYR A 45 -4.64 10.81 -10.32
N SER A 46 -4.89 10.65 -9.02
CA SER A 46 -4.75 11.77 -8.07
C SER A 46 -3.28 12.18 -7.87
N GLY A 47 -2.37 11.22 -7.99
CA GLY A 47 -0.95 11.38 -7.71
C GLY A 47 -0.59 11.14 -6.24
N ILE A 48 -1.54 10.72 -5.41
CA ILE A 48 -1.32 10.37 -4.01
C ILE A 48 -1.21 8.85 -3.93
N LEU A 49 0.02 8.34 -3.83
CA LEU A 49 0.30 6.91 -3.84
C LEU A 49 0.44 6.37 -2.42
N LEU A 50 -0.38 5.39 -2.06
CA LEU A 50 -0.12 4.53 -0.91
C LEU A 50 0.78 3.38 -1.35
N LEU A 51 1.91 3.18 -0.68
CA LEU A 51 2.85 2.11 -1.00
C LEU A 51 3.07 1.21 0.22
N ASP A 52 2.95 -0.09 0.00
CA ASP A 52 3.16 -1.10 1.02
C ASP A 52 3.64 -2.44 0.40
N GLY A 53 4.23 -3.29 1.22
CA GLY A 53 4.72 -4.61 0.89
C GLY A 53 3.88 -5.71 1.52
N LYS A 54 3.73 -6.83 0.81
CA LYS A 54 3.14 -8.06 1.38
C LYS A 54 4.03 -9.26 1.10
N TYR A 55 4.21 -10.11 2.10
CA TYR A 55 5.14 -11.23 2.03
C TYR A 55 4.42 -12.55 1.71
N THR A 56 4.96 -13.33 0.78
CA THR A 56 4.43 -14.65 0.41
C THR A 56 5.52 -15.71 0.35
N HIS A 57 5.16 -16.97 0.58
CA HIS A 57 6.07 -18.10 0.37
C HIS A 57 6.17 -18.44 -1.12
N VAL A 58 7.40 -18.71 -1.57
CA VAL A 58 7.71 -19.25 -2.88
C VAL A 58 8.76 -20.34 -2.72
N LYS A 59 8.52 -21.52 -3.30
CA LYS A 59 9.46 -22.64 -3.24
C LYS A 59 10.82 -22.25 -3.82
N GLY A 60 11.87 -22.73 -3.19
CA GLY A 60 13.27 -22.37 -3.52
C GLY A 60 13.77 -21.09 -2.83
N TYR A 61 12.95 -20.44 -2.01
CA TYR A 61 13.37 -19.33 -1.14
C TYR A 61 13.17 -19.73 0.32
N ASN A 62 14.20 -19.50 1.15
CA ASN A 62 14.13 -19.77 2.58
C ASN A 62 13.17 -18.81 3.28
N ASP A 63 13.22 -17.53 2.88
CA ASP A 63 12.38 -16.48 3.42
C ASP A 63 11.17 -16.19 2.52
N LYS A 64 10.14 -15.58 3.11
CA LYS A 64 9.03 -15.03 2.33
C LYS A 64 9.54 -13.90 1.45
N ILE A 65 9.07 -13.86 0.21
CA ILE A 65 9.42 -12.81 -0.74
C ILE A 65 8.34 -11.70 -0.74
N PRO A 66 8.71 -10.42 -0.84
CA PRO A 66 7.75 -9.32 -0.88
C PRO A 66 7.18 -9.07 -2.29
N VAL A 67 5.87 -8.88 -2.34
CA VAL A 67 5.17 -8.14 -3.40
C VAL A 67 4.93 -6.72 -2.91
N ILE A 68 5.58 -5.74 -3.54
CA ILE A 68 5.40 -4.31 -3.25
C ILE A 68 4.44 -3.76 -4.28
N TYR A 69 3.41 -3.04 -3.86
CA TYR A 69 2.42 -2.49 -4.78
C TYR A 69 1.86 -1.16 -4.31
N GLY A 70 1.46 -0.35 -5.28
CA GLY A 70 0.97 1.01 -5.05
C GLY A 70 -0.51 1.16 -5.37
N ILE A 71 -1.24 1.86 -4.50
CA ILE A 71 -2.65 2.24 -4.71
C ILE A 71 -2.75 3.75 -4.80
N ASP A 72 -3.42 4.26 -5.83
CA ASP A 72 -3.77 5.69 -5.89
C ASP A 72 -4.94 5.99 -4.94
N TYR A 73 -4.73 6.93 -4.02
CA TYR A 73 -5.58 7.10 -2.83
C TYR A 73 -7.01 7.54 -3.13
N LEU A 74 -7.25 8.37 -4.15
CA LEU A 74 -8.61 8.87 -4.42
C LEU A 74 -9.41 7.97 -5.37
N THR A 75 -8.71 7.20 -6.20
CA THR A 75 -9.32 6.29 -7.19
C THR A 75 -9.40 4.86 -6.69
N HIS A 76 -8.63 4.54 -5.63
CA HIS A 76 -8.43 3.20 -5.09
C HIS A 76 -7.88 2.20 -6.13
N ASP A 77 -7.30 2.70 -7.22
CA ASP A 77 -6.77 1.87 -8.29
C ASP A 77 -5.34 1.40 -7.99
N ILE A 78 -5.08 0.13 -8.26
CA ILE A 78 -3.75 -0.46 -8.09
C ILE A 78 -2.93 -0.10 -9.32
N VAL A 79 -1.97 0.81 -9.15
CA VAL A 79 -1.22 1.40 -10.26
C VAL A 79 -0.17 0.42 -10.79
N HIS A 80 0.60 -0.19 -9.88
CA HIS A 80 1.72 -1.05 -10.22
C HIS A 80 2.08 -1.99 -9.06
N PHE A 81 2.75 -3.09 -9.37
CA PHE A 81 3.35 -3.99 -8.39
C PHE A 81 4.68 -4.55 -8.88
N VAL A 82 5.55 -4.90 -7.95
CA VAL A 82 6.83 -5.59 -8.18
C VAL A 82 6.94 -6.76 -7.21
N LEU A 83 7.25 -7.94 -7.74
CA LEU A 83 7.63 -9.11 -6.94
C LEU A 83 9.16 -9.23 -6.93
N SER A 84 9.76 -9.20 -5.75
CA SER A 84 11.22 -9.17 -5.58
C SER A 84 11.69 -10.12 -4.50
N LYS A 85 13.00 -10.34 -4.38
CA LYS A 85 13.58 -11.18 -3.31
C LYS A 85 13.62 -10.49 -1.94
N GLY A 86 13.46 -9.17 -1.89
CA GLY A 86 13.57 -8.42 -0.64
C GLY A 86 13.17 -6.95 -0.79
N GLU A 87 12.77 -6.35 0.32
CA GLU A 87 12.31 -4.96 0.40
C GLU A 87 13.50 -4.03 0.67
N ASN A 88 14.39 -3.94 -0.33
CA ASN A 88 15.59 -3.10 -0.27
C ASN A 88 15.46 -1.87 -1.18
N TYR A 89 16.47 -0.99 -1.10
CA TYR A 89 16.54 0.21 -1.92
C TYR A 89 16.46 -0.08 -3.43
N GLN A 90 17.15 -1.11 -3.92
CA GLN A 90 17.16 -1.43 -5.36
C GLN A 90 15.77 -1.85 -5.86
N THR A 91 15.06 -2.68 -5.10
CA THR A 91 13.67 -3.04 -5.41
C THR A 91 12.77 -1.80 -5.43
N SER A 92 12.92 -0.93 -4.41
CA SER A 92 12.14 0.30 -4.30
C SER A 92 12.41 1.24 -5.48
N LEU A 93 13.68 1.38 -5.86
CA LEU A 93 14.11 2.18 -7.01
C LEU A 93 13.51 1.67 -8.31
N SER A 94 13.57 0.35 -8.56
CA SER A 94 12.94 -0.28 -9.72
C SER A 94 11.43 -0.06 -9.77
N PHE A 95 10.75 -0.10 -8.61
CA PHE A 95 9.32 0.20 -8.51
C PHE A 95 9.03 1.64 -8.96
N PHE A 96 9.73 2.64 -8.40
CA PHE A 96 9.49 4.04 -8.75
C PHE A 96 9.92 4.38 -10.19
N GLN A 97 11.01 3.80 -10.69
CA GLN A 97 11.42 3.92 -12.09
C GLN A 97 10.35 3.38 -13.03
N SER A 98 9.83 2.18 -12.76
CA SER A 98 8.74 1.59 -13.53
C SER A 98 7.50 2.46 -13.47
N LEU A 99 7.14 2.96 -12.28
CA LEU A 99 6.02 3.88 -12.09
C LEU A 99 6.16 5.16 -12.93
N ARG A 100 7.39 5.68 -13.06
CA ARG A 100 7.70 6.87 -13.88
C ARG A 100 7.57 6.58 -15.37
N LEU A 101 8.01 5.41 -15.82
CA LEU A 101 7.83 4.96 -17.20
C LEU A 101 6.35 4.76 -17.56
N LEU A 102 5.48 4.48 -16.58
CA LEU A 102 4.03 4.42 -16.78
C LEU A 102 3.39 5.81 -16.90
N GLY A 103 4.12 6.88 -16.60
CA GLY A 103 3.61 8.26 -16.62
C GLY A 103 2.79 8.63 -15.38
N TYR A 104 2.87 7.87 -14.28
CA TYR A 104 2.07 8.18 -13.08
C TYR A 104 2.49 9.53 -12.47
N PRO A 105 1.55 10.47 -12.24
CA PRO A 105 1.88 11.82 -11.79
C PRO A 105 2.06 11.86 -10.27
N LEU A 106 3.09 11.20 -9.74
CA LEU A 106 3.33 11.16 -8.30
C LEU A 106 3.51 12.58 -7.74
N LYS A 107 2.62 12.96 -6.82
CA LYS A 107 2.63 14.21 -6.03
C LYS A 107 2.97 13.93 -4.58
N ALA A 108 2.42 12.86 -4.03
CA ALA A 108 2.62 12.47 -2.64
C ALA A 108 2.80 10.95 -2.52
N LEU A 109 3.84 10.53 -1.82
CA LEU A 109 3.99 9.16 -1.33
C LEU A 109 3.50 9.09 0.10
N VAL A 110 2.63 8.13 0.40
CA VAL A 110 2.25 7.78 1.76
C VAL A 110 2.67 6.34 2.00
N CYS A 111 3.54 6.12 2.96
CA CYS A 111 4.07 4.80 3.25
C CYS A 111 4.33 4.63 4.74
N ASP A 112 4.70 3.43 5.12
CA ASP A 112 5.21 3.14 6.45
C ASP A 112 6.57 3.82 6.68
N ASP A 113 7.13 3.61 7.87
CA ASP A 113 8.45 4.14 8.22
C ASP A 113 9.59 3.34 7.57
N ASN A 114 9.55 3.18 6.25
CA ASN A 114 10.55 2.48 5.45
C ASN A 114 11.43 3.50 4.71
N GLN A 115 12.70 3.60 5.11
CA GLN A 115 13.67 4.51 4.49
C GLN A 115 13.97 4.17 3.02
N ASN A 116 13.92 2.89 2.62
CA ASN A 116 14.18 2.48 1.23
C ASN A 116 13.14 3.09 0.28
N PHE A 117 11.87 3.12 0.67
CA PHE A 117 10.81 3.78 -0.11
C PHE A 117 11.03 5.28 -0.20
N GLN A 118 11.38 5.93 0.92
CA GLN A 118 11.57 7.38 0.99
C GLN A 118 12.75 7.84 0.12
N LEU A 119 13.88 7.14 0.20
CA LEU A 119 15.08 7.44 -0.59
C LEU A 119 14.84 7.20 -2.08
N ALA A 120 14.25 6.06 -2.43
CA ALA A 120 13.98 5.73 -3.83
C ALA A 120 12.96 6.68 -4.47
N CYS A 121 11.91 7.06 -3.73
CA CYS A 121 10.94 8.06 -4.17
C CYS A 121 11.61 9.41 -4.43
N SER A 122 12.37 9.92 -3.45
CA SER A 122 13.09 11.20 -3.59
C SER A 122 14.06 11.20 -4.77
N ARG A 123 14.68 10.05 -5.07
CA ARG A 123 15.61 9.91 -6.20
C ARG A 123 14.93 10.00 -7.57
N VAL A 124 13.72 9.43 -7.71
CA VAL A 124 13.01 9.32 -9.00
C VAL A 124 12.02 10.46 -9.21
N TYR A 125 11.39 10.92 -8.13
CA TYR A 125 10.39 11.99 -8.06
C TYR A 125 10.78 13.03 -7.00
N PRO A 126 11.82 13.85 -7.27
CA PRO A 126 12.35 14.79 -6.28
C PRO A 126 11.37 15.89 -5.85
N LYS A 127 10.29 16.10 -6.61
CA LYS A 127 9.23 17.08 -6.29
C LYS A 127 8.08 16.49 -5.46
N SER A 128 8.05 15.17 -5.28
CA SER A 128 6.99 14.52 -4.51
C SER A 128 7.18 14.75 -3.02
N VAL A 129 6.09 14.98 -2.32
CA VAL A 129 6.08 15.04 -0.86
C VAL A 129 5.97 13.62 -0.29
N ILE A 130 6.54 13.40 0.88
CA ILE A 130 6.50 12.10 1.56
C ILE A 130 5.74 12.28 2.87
N GLN A 131 4.73 11.46 3.08
CA GLN A 131 3.98 11.37 4.33
C GLN A 131 4.17 9.99 4.94
N ILE A 132 4.78 9.93 6.12
CA ILE A 132 4.86 8.65 6.84
C ILE A 132 3.57 8.35 7.59
N CYS A 133 3.18 7.09 7.67
CA CYS A 133 1.99 6.65 8.39
C CYS A 133 2.12 6.96 9.89
N HIS A 134 1.21 7.77 10.43
CA HIS A 134 1.18 8.12 11.86
C HIS A 134 0.95 6.90 12.75
N ASN A 135 0.23 5.89 12.28
CA ASN A 135 -0.02 4.68 13.09
C ASN A 135 1.26 3.86 13.27
N HIS A 136 2.01 3.63 12.19
CA HIS A 136 3.31 2.95 12.26
C HIS A 136 4.34 3.74 13.05
N TYR A 137 4.38 5.07 12.85
CA TYR A 137 5.26 5.94 13.64
C TYR A 137 4.99 5.84 15.15
N LYS A 138 3.71 5.95 15.57
CA LYS A 138 3.32 5.80 16.97
C LYS A 138 3.63 4.41 17.52
N GLU A 139 3.44 3.36 16.72
CA GLU A 139 3.76 1.99 17.14
C GLU A 139 5.27 1.79 17.37
N ASN A 140 6.13 2.42 16.55
CA ASN A 140 7.57 2.42 16.78
C ASN A 140 7.93 3.08 18.12
N ILE A 141 7.30 4.23 18.44
CA ILE A 141 7.48 4.89 19.74
C ILE A 141 7.03 3.98 20.89
N ARG A 142 5.87 3.34 20.78
CA ARG A 142 5.37 2.40 21.82
C ARG A 142 6.34 1.26 22.08
N ARG A 143 6.97 0.72 21.02
CA ARG A 143 7.98 -0.34 21.13
C ARG A 143 9.25 0.17 21.79
N GLN A 144 9.76 1.32 21.36
CA GLN A 144 10.96 1.94 21.94
C GLN A 144 10.82 2.25 23.43
N LEU A 145 9.63 2.67 23.86
CA LEU A 145 9.32 3.01 25.25
C LEU A 145 8.71 1.85 26.04
N PHE A 146 8.59 0.65 25.45
CA PHE A 146 8.00 -0.54 26.07
C PHE A 146 6.61 -0.33 26.70
N VAL A 147 5.79 0.57 26.15
CA VAL A 147 4.53 1.08 26.78
C VAL A 147 3.52 -0.03 27.11
N ARG A 148 3.57 -1.16 26.41
CA ARG A 148 2.67 -2.30 26.64
C ARG A 148 3.02 -3.05 27.93
N SER A 149 4.30 -3.28 28.16
CA SER A 149 4.82 -4.00 29.33
C SER A 149 5.15 -3.07 30.50
N ASP A 150 5.48 -1.81 30.22
CA ASP A 150 5.88 -0.81 31.21
C ASP A 150 4.89 0.36 31.21
N SER A 151 4.29 0.64 32.38
CA SER A 151 3.32 1.71 32.55
C SER A 151 3.94 3.11 32.66
N THR A 152 5.24 3.21 32.90
CA THR A 152 5.98 4.47 33.15
C THR A 152 5.69 5.52 32.08
N TYR A 153 5.72 5.13 30.80
CA TYR A 153 5.58 6.04 29.67
C TYR A 153 4.15 6.14 29.11
N ARG A 154 3.15 5.50 29.73
CA ARG A 154 1.76 5.56 29.25
C ARG A 154 1.19 6.99 29.21
N PRO A 155 1.40 7.86 30.23
CA PRO A 155 0.91 9.24 30.16
C PRO A 155 1.54 10.05 29.03
N PHE A 156 2.86 9.91 28.82
CA PHE A 156 3.56 10.56 27.71
C PHE A 156 3.03 10.06 26.36
N MET A 157 2.90 8.75 26.20
CA MET A 157 2.41 8.14 24.96
C MET A 157 0.98 8.60 24.64
N TYR A 158 0.11 8.75 25.64
CA TYR A 158 -1.24 9.27 25.45
C TYR A 158 -1.22 10.68 24.83
N GLU A 159 -0.35 11.57 25.32
CA GLU A 159 -0.21 12.93 24.78
C GLU A 159 0.31 12.92 23.33
N ILE A 160 1.23 12.00 23.01
CA ILE A 160 1.70 11.78 21.64
C ILE A 160 0.57 11.25 20.74
N GLU A 161 -0.26 10.35 21.24
CA GLU A 161 -1.43 9.88 20.51
C GLU A 161 -2.43 11.01 20.25
N GLN A 162 -2.65 11.89 21.23
CA GLN A 162 -3.47 13.08 21.06
C GLN A 162 -2.87 14.06 20.06
N LEU A 163 -1.55 14.27 20.07
CA LEU A 163 -0.87 15.13 19.11
C LEU A 163 -1.21 14.71 17.66
N PHE A 164 -1.18 13.42 17.37
CA PHE A 164 -1.45 12.84 16.04
C PHE A 164 -2.90 12.35 15.82
N SER A 165 -3.85 12.60 16.72
CA SER A 165 -5.21 12.03 16.62
C SER A 165 -6.03 12.65 15.47
N ARG A 166 -5.90 13.96 15.24
CA ARG A 166 -6.63 14.71 14.20
C ARG A 166 -5.71 15.54 13.31
N ARG A 167 -6.24 16.00 12.17
CA ARG A 167 -5.58 17.04 11.38
C ARG A 167 -5.51 18.32 12.21
N ARG A 168 -4.37 18.99 12.22
CA ARG A 168 -4.11 20.22 12.97
C ARG A 168 -3.49 21.28 12.06
N SER A 169 -3.54 22.53 12.47
CA SER A 169 -2.69 23.56 11.88
C SER A 169 -1.26 23.41 12.39
N ILE A 170 -0.29 23.97 11.66
CA ILE A 170 1.11 24.00 12.08
C ILE A 170 1.26 24.66 13.46
N ALA A 171 0.58 25.81 13.67
CA ALA A 171 0.62 26.54 14.92
C ALA A 171 0.06 25.73 16.11
N GLU A 172 -1.08 25.05 15.90
CA GLU A 172 -1.67 24.18 16.93
C GLU A 172 -0.74 23.01 17.27
N PHE A 173 -0.15 22.37 16.26
CA PHE A 173 0.77 21.25 16.45
C PHE A 173 1.98 21.63 17.30
N PHE A 174 2.65 22.74 16.99
CA PHE A 174 3.80 23.22 17.76
C PHE A 174 3.44 23.71 19.16
N SER A 175 2.26 24.31 19.33
CA SER A 175 1.76 24.67 20.66
C SER A 175 1.60 23.44 21.56
N ILE A 176 1.04 22.34 21.04
CA ILE A 176 0.89 21.09 21.79
C ILE A 176 2.25 20.45 22.07
N ILE A 177 3.14 20.35 21.07
CA ILE A 177 4.50 19.82 21.28
C ILE A 177 5.24 20.59 22.38
N ARG A 178 5.15 21.92 22.38
CA ARG A 178 5.79 22.74 23.41
C ARG A 178 5.28 22.40 24.81
N LYS A 179 3.97 22.18 24.97
CA LYS A 179 3.39 21.75 26.25
C LYS A 179 3.89 20.37 26.67
N ILE A 180 3.97 19.41 25.73
CA ILE A 180 4.53 18.07 25.99
C ILE A 180 6.01 18.19 26.42
N LEU A 181 6.80 19.02 25.73
CA LEU A 181 8.20 19.25 26.05
C LEU A 181 8.39 19.86 27.45
N LEU A 182 7.58 20.84 27.84
CA LEU A 182 7.65 21.42 29.19
C LEU A 182 7.32 20.40 30.28
N LYS A 183 6.42 19.45 30.00
CA LYS A 183 5.97 18.43 30.96
C LYS A 183 6.93 17.25 31.07
N TYR A 184 7.55 16.82 29.97
CA TYR A 184 8.34 15.59 29.90
C TYR A 184 9.80 15.79 29.48
N GLY A 185 10.24 17.04 29.27
CA GLY A 185 11.57 17.35 28.71
C GLY A 185 12.76 16.98 29.58
N ASN A 186 12.53 16.71 30.87
CA ASN A 186 13.57 16.25 31.79
C ASN A 186 13.83 14.73 31.69
N ASP A 187 12.94 13.95 31.04
CA ASP A 187 13.17 12.53 30.77
C ASP A 187 13.90 12.36 29.42
N PRO A 188 15.10 11.78 29.40
CA PRO A 188 15.89 11.64 28.17
C PRO A 188 15.21 10.83 27.05
N LYS A 189 14.39 9.82 27.39
CA LYS A 189 13.68 9.01 26.39
C LYS A 189 12.53 9.81 25.78
N CYS A 190 11.75 10.51 26.60
CA CYS A 190 10.70 11.42 26.12
C CYS A 190 11.27 12.55 25.26
N GLN A 191 12.37 13.16 25.70
CA GLN A 191 13.08 14.18 24.93
C GLN A 191 13.58 13.63 23.58
N GLY A 192 14.11 12.41 23.56
CA GLY A 192 14.53 11.72 22.33
C GLY A 192 13.39 11.60 21.31
N VAL A 193 12.18 11.24 21.76
CA VAL A 193 10.99 11.17 20.90
C VAL A 193 10.60 12.55 20.36
N ILE A 194 10.62 13.60 21.20
CA ILE A 194 10.27 14.96 20.75
C ILE A 194 11.28 15.48 19.72
N ILE A 195 12.58 15.21 19.94
CA ILE A 195 13.64 15.55 18.98
C ILE A 195 13.45 14.80 17.66
N ASP A 196 13.07 13.52 17.69
CA ASP A 196 12.77 12.75 16.48
C ASP A 196 11.58 13.34 15.71
N ILE A 197 10.50 13.72 16.40
CA ILE A 197 9.35 14.40 15.77
C ILE A 197 9.79 15.68 15.07
N GLU A 198 10.61 16.50 15.71
CA GLU A 198 11.11 17.75 15.13
C GLU A 198 11.99 17.50 13.90
N LYS A 199 12.93 16.54 13.99
CA LYS A 199 13.79 16.15 12.86
C LYS A 199 12.99 15.64 11.67
N ARG A 200 11.87 14.98 11.92
CA ARG A 200 11.04 14.31 10.91
C ARG A 200 9.77 15.08 10.55
N LYS A 201 9.60 16.32 11.04
CA LYS A 201 8.38 17.12 10.86
C LYS A 201 7.94 17.24 9.40
N ASN A 202 8.89 17.35 8.48
CA ASN A 202 8.60 17.49 7.05
C ASN A 202 7.85 16.29 6.48
N VAL A 203 8.17 15.07 6.95
CA VAL A 203 7.50 13.84 6.50
C VAL A 203 6.35 13.42 7.41
N LEU A 204 6.30 13.92 8.65
CA LEU A 204 5.19 13.70 9.57
C LEU A 204 4.00 14.61 9.27
N LEU A 205 4.24 15.83 8.77
CA LEU A 205 3.23 16.87 8.59
C LEU A 205 2.95 17.19 7.11
N ALA A 206 3.47 16.40 6.17
CA ALA A 206 3.24 16.58 4.73
C ALA A 206 1.74 16.59 4.36
N TYR A 207 0.89 15.92 5.14
CA TYR A 207 -0.57 15.93 5.00
C TYR A 207 -1.20 17.34 5.10
N MET A 208 -0.46 18.31 5.65
CA MET A 208 -0.92 19.70 5.75
C MET A 208 -0.80 20.46 4.42
N LEU A 209 0.03 19.97 3.49
CA LEU A 209 0.26 20.61 2.18
C LEU A 209 -0.92 20.39 1.23
N ASP A 210 -1.62 19.26 1.36
CA ASP A 210 -2.83 18.95 0.60
C ASP A 210 -3.82 18.20 1.49
N LYS A 211 -5.07 18.69 1.55
CA LYS A 211 -6.16 18.11 2.33
C LYS A 211 -6.49 16.65 1.97
N HIS A 212 -6.09 16.19 0.79
CA HIS A 212 -6.31 14.82 0.34
C HIS A 212 -5.21 13.84 0.77
N ILE A 213 -4.01 14.31 1.12
CA ILE A 213 -2.92 13.42 1.56
C ILE A 213 -3.33 12.80 2.90
N PRO A 214 -3.52 11.47 3.00
CA PRO A 214 -3.90 10.83 4.25
C PRO A 214 -2.73 10.77 5.23
N ARG A 215 -3.07 10.70 6.52
CA ARG A 215 -2.10 10.56 7.61
C ARG A 215 -1.70 9.11 7.90
N THR A 216 -2.42 8.16 7.32
CA THR A 216 -2.26 6.73 7.59
C THR A 216 -2.36 5.90 6.30
N THR A 217 -1.84 4.68 6.37
CA THR A 217 -1.86 3.67 5.31
C THR A 217 -3.06 2.72 5.41
N ASN A 218 -4.08 3.04 6.23
CA ASN A 218 -5.25 2.17 6.49
C ASN A 218 -5.92 1.60 5.23
N LEU A 219 -5.99 2.38 4.13
CA LEU A 219 -6.59 1.91 2.89
C LEU A 219 -5.77 0.77 2.27
N ILE A 220 -4.45 0.89 2.19
CA ILE A 220 -3.60 -0.18 1.65
C ILE A 220 -3.48 -1.35 2.63
N GLU A 221 -3.51 -1.11 3.94
CA GLU A 221 -3.63 -2.16 4.96
C GLU A 221 -4.92 -3.00 4.78
N CYS A 222 -6.04 -2.36 4.43
CA CYS A 222 -7.28 -3.05 4.11
C CYS A 222 -7.14 -3.93 2.85
N PHE A 223 -6.47 -3.43 1.80
CA PHE A 223 -6.17 -4.23 0.61
C PHE A 223 -5.21 -5.39 0.94
N ASN A 224 -4.25 -5.16 1.83
CA ASN A 224 -3.34 -6.19 2.34
C ASN A 224 -4.06 -7.28 3.12
N SER A 225 -5.09 -6.95 3.90
CA SER A 225 -5.95 -7.93 4.56
C SER A 225 -6.71 -8.79 3.55
N HIS A 226 -7.27 -8.18 2.50
CA HIS A 226 -7.94 -8.92 1.43
C HIS A 226 -6.97 -9.83 0.66
N LEU A 227 -5.75 -9.37 0.40
CA LEU A 227 -4.72 -10.17 -0.25
C LEU A 227 -4.28 -11.34 0.64
N GLU A 228 -4.01 -11.07 1.93
CA GLU A 228 -3.68 -12.09 2.93
C GLU A 228 -4.74 -13.19 2.99
N GLY A 229 -6.03 -12.83 3.00
CA GLY A 229 -7.13 -13.79 2.98
C GLY A 229 -7.05 -14.78 1.81
N ARG A 230 -6.54 -14.36 0.65
CA ARG A 230 -6.32 -15.24 -0.51
C ARG A 230 -5.01 -16.01 -0.43
N LEU A 231 -3.94 -15.37 0.05
CA LEU A 231 -2.64 -16.01 0.22
C LEU A 231 -2.70 -17.15 1.24
N LYS A 232 -3.52 -17.03 2.30
CA LYS A 232 -3.76 -18.12 3.27
C LYS A 232 -4.31 -19.39 2.61
N SER A 233 -5.24 -19.25 1.66
CA SER A 233 -5.77 -20.40 0.91
C SER A 233 -4.77 -20.99 -0.10
N VAL A 234 -3.83 -20.18 -0.61
CA VAL A 234 -2.80 -20.63 -1.56
C VAL A 234 -1.62 -21.29 -0.83
N LYS A 235 -1.31 -20.87 0.40
CA LYS A 235 -0.17 -21.29 1.26
C LYS A 235 1.23 -20.96 0.72
N GLY A 236 1.43 -20.99 -0.59
CA GLY A 236 2.68 -20.62 -1.25
C GLY A 236 2.65 -20.94 -2.74
N PHE A 237 3.68 -20.49 -3.46
CA PHE A 237 3.81 -20.73 -4.90
C PHE A 237 4.96 -21.68 -5.22
N GLU A 238 4.76 -22.53 -6.23
CA GLU A 238 5.79 -23.48 -6.70
C GLU A 238 6.99 -22.79 -7.36
N SER A 239 6.81 -21.59 -7.92
CA SER A 239 7.89 -20.81 -8.52
C SER A 239 7.59 -19.32 -8.51
N ILE A 240 8.62 -18.49 -8.70
CA ILE A 240 8.44 -17.03 -8.84
C ILE A 240 7.60 -16.67 -10.07
N GLY A 241 7.69 -17.46 -11.16
CA GLY A 241 6.88 -17.28 -12.35
C GLY A 241 5.39 -17.48 -12.06
N HIS A 242 5.05 -18.52 -11.29
CA HIS A 242 3.67 -18.75 -10.86
C HIS A 242 3.15 -17.64 -9.96
N ALA A 243 3.98 -17.19 -9.00
CA ALA A 243 3.63 -16.07 -8.14
C ALA A 243 3.33 -14.80 -8.97
N ARG A 244 4.18 -14.48 -9.96
CA ARG A 244 3.97 -13.32 -10.85
C ARG A 244 2.65 -13.39 -11.61
N LEU A 245 2.35 -14.53 -12.25
CA LEU A 245 1.09 -14.72 -12.99
C LEU A 245 -0.12 -14.58 -12.05
N TRP A 246 -0.06 -15.19 -10.86
CA TRP A 246 -1.14 -15.12 -9.89
C TRP A 246 -1.36 -13.71 -9.36
N PHE A 247 -0.30 -12.98 -8.98
CA PHE A 247 -0.42 -11.60 -8.50
C PHE A 247 -0.94 -10.68 -9.60
N ASN A 248 -0.47 -10.85 -10.84
CA ASN A 248 -0.99 -10.10 -11.98
C ASN A 248 -2.50 -10.29 -12.12
N ALA A 249 -2.97 -11.54 -12.08
CA ALA A 249 -4.39 -11.85 -12.18
C ALA A 249 -5.21 -11.37 -10.98
N TYR A 250 -4.66 -11.50 -9.77
CA TYR A 250 -5.28 -10.99 -8.56
C TYR A 250 -5.49 -9.48 -8.63
N PHE A 251 -4.45 -8.72 -8.97
CA PHE A 251 -4.55 -7.26 -9.03
C PHE A 251 -5.47 -6.79 -10.15
N ILE A 252 -5.43 -7.40 -11.33
CA ILE A 252 -6.36 -7.05 -12.42
C ILE A 252 -7.81 -7.32 -12.00
N ARG A 253 -8.08 -8.49 -11.42
CA ARG A 253 -9.42 -8.77 -10.87
C ARG A 253 -9.82 -7.75 -9.81
N ARG A 254 -8.92 -7.38 -8.91
CA ARG A 254 -9.21 -6.41 -7.85
C ARG A 254 -9.59 -5.05 -8.42
N ARG A 255 -8.97 -4.67 -9.54
CA ARG A 255 -9.26 -3.43 -10.27
C ARG A 255 -10.57 -3.46 -11.06
N LEU A 256 -11.03 -4.65 -11.45
CA LEU A 256 -12.29 -4.86 -12.17
C LEU A 256 -13.47 -5.18 -11.25
N LYS A 257 -13.24 -5.47 -9.96
CA LYS A 257 -14.31 -5.72 -8.99
C LYS A 257 -14.98 -4.41 -8.55
N PRO A 258 -16.31 -4.28 -8.66
CA PRO A 258 -17.03 -3.11 -8.16
C PRO A 258 -16.83 -2.91 -6.65
N PHE A 259 -16.79 -1.66 -6.23
CA PHE A 259 -16.83 -1.28 -4.83
C PHE A 259 -18.26 -1.38 -4.29
N THR A 260 -18.40 -1.91 -3.07
CA THR A 260 -19.71 -2.12 -2.42
C THR A 260 -19.86 -1.33 -1.13
N ASP A 261 -18.79 -1.17 -0.36
CA ASP A 261 -18.85 -0.69 1.03
C ASP A 261 -17.94 0.53 1.29
N CYS A 262 -17.72 1.39 0.29
CA CYS A 262 -17.00 2.63 0.50
C CYS A 262 -17.84 3.63 1.30
N THR A 263 -17.20 4.30 2.27
CA THR A 263 -17.84 5.27 3.18
C THR A 263 -17.18 6.64 3.09
N GLY A 264 -17.77 7.65 3.75
CA GLY A 264 -17.23 9.01 3.81
C GLY A 264 -17.00 9.62 2.42
N GLN A 265 -15.80 10.20 2.21
CA GLN A 265 -15.43 10.82 0.93
C GLN A 265 -15.37 9.84 -0.26
N PHE A 266 -15.34 8.54 0.01
CA PHE A 266 -15.24 7.49 -1.00
C PHE A 266 -16.58 6.87 -1.39
N LYS A 267 -17.70 7.28 -0.78
CA LYS A 267 -19.04 6.74 -1.09
C LYS A 267 -19.38 6.82 -2.59
N LYS A 268 -18.87 7.83 -3.29
CA LYS A 268 -19.02 8.03 -4.75
C LYS A 268 -18.38 6.92 -5.62
N LEU A 269 -17.52 6.08 -5.05
CA LEU A 269 -16.87 4.97 -5.76
C LEU A 269 -17.76 3.72 -5.80
N ASN A 270 -18.76 3.60 -4.91
CA ASN A 270 -19.64 2.43 -4.88
C ASN A 270 -20.34 2.22 -6.22
N GLY A 271 -20.44 0.96 -6.65
CA GLY A 271 -20.97 0.56 -7.95
C GLY A 271 -19.98 0.60 -9.10
N LYS A 272 -18.89 1.38 -8.98
CA LYS A 272 -17.79 1.43 -9.97
C LYS A 272 -16.68 0.47 -9.59
N CYS A 273 -15.87 0.03 -10.55
CA CYS A 273 -14.59 -0.62 -10.22
C CYS A 273 -13.43 0.38 -10.30
N SER A 274 -12.29 0.07 -9.68
CA SER A 274 -11.18 1.04 -9.61
C SER A 274 -10.62 1.41 -10.98
N LEU A 275 -10.53 0.43 -11.89
CA LEU A 275 -10.01 0.65 -13.23
C LEU A 275 -10.91 1.61 -14.02
N GLU A 276 -12.24 1.47 -13.89
CA GLU A 276 -13.23 2.34 -14.53
C GLU A 276 -13.04 3.81 -14.17
N THR A 277 -12.52 4.09 -12.97
CA THR A 277 -12.30 5.47 -12.52
C THR A 277 -11.08 6.14 -13.16
N VAL A 278 -10.21 5.36 -13.80
CA VAL A 278 -8.93 5.86 -14.34
C VAL A 278 -8.69 5.56 -15.81
N ILE A 279 -9.29 4.51 -16.35
CA ILE A 279 -9.03 4.07 -17.72
C ILE A 279 -9.66 5.02 -18.74
N GLN A 280 -8.84 5.56 -19.64
CA GLN A 280 -9.31 6.43 -20.73
C GLN A 280 -10.00 5.67 -21.85
N ASN A 281 -9.48 4.49 -22.18
CA ASN A 281 -9.97 3.70 -23.30
C ASN A 281 -11.13 2.80 -22.85
N GLU A 282 -12.35 3.30 -23.04
CA GLU A 282 -13.59 2.60 -22.67
C GLU A 282 -13.74 1.26 -23.40
N THR A 283 -13.37 1.17 -24.68
CA THR A 283 -13.43 -0.10 -25.43
C THR A 283 -12.53 -1.16 -24.79
N LYS A 284 -11.27 -0.79 -24.46
CA LYS A 284 -10.32 -1.67 -23.76
C LYS A 284 -10.88 -2.09 -22.40
N PHE A 285 -11.51 -1.18 -21.67
CA PHE A 285 -12.15 -1.49 -20.40
C PHE A 285 -13.27 -2.52 -20.57
N GLN A 286 -14.18 -2.33 -21.53
CA GLN A 286 -15.30 -3.25 -21.75
C GLN A 286 -14.81 -4.64 -22.21
N THR A 287 -13.80 -4.72 -23.09
CA THR A 287 -13.19 -6.00 -23.48
C THR A 287 -12.60 -6.74 -22.28
N LEU A 288 -11.90 -6.03 -21.38
CA LEU A 288 -11.38 -6.63 -20.15
C LEU A 288 -12.52 -7.07 -19.24
N LYS A 289 -13.52 -6.22 -19.02
CA LYS A 289 -14.66 -6.54 -18.16
C LYS A 289 -15.39 -7.80 -18.62
N GLN A 290 -15.55 -8.01 -19.92
CA GLN A 290 -16.12 -9.23 -20.49
C GLN A 290 -15.25 -10.46 -20.24
N LYS A 291 -13.91 -10.36 -20.40
CA LYS A 291 -12.99 -11.48 -20.14
C LYS A 291 -12.94 -11.93 -18.67
N PHE A 292 -13.30 -11.06 -17.73
CA PHE A 292 -13.22 -11.33 -16.28
C PHE A 292 -14.56 -11.62 -15.58
N ARG A 293 -15.67 -11.54 -16.32
CA ARG A 293 -16.98 -12.05 -15.89
C ARG A 293 -16.98 -13.57 -15.93
#